data_AF-A0A0F4YTG3-F1
#
_entry.id   AF-A0A0F4YTG3-F1
#
_cell.length_a   1.000
_cell.length_b   1.000
_cell.length_c   1.000
_cell.angle_alpha   90.00
_cell.angle_beta   90.00
_cell.angle_gamma   90.00
#
_symmetry.space_group_name_H-M   'P 1'
#
loop_
_entity.id
_entity.type
_entity.pdbx_description
1 polymer ?
#
loop_
_entity_poly.entity_id
_entity_poly.type
_entity_poly.pdbx_seq_one_letter_code
_entity_poly.pdbx_strand_id
1 'polypeptide(L)'
;MLSRASRRFCAFNAPTIRVPQNPPCRSFFSGTRPSIRSSNNKYDRPHATRVFIAYPRTHARSLTFVQRFRLGFREASKGIWRKNPILFPLAIISLIGTSALFAYIVYVQITEVNPQYQNFPPKVRQALKVAIYYTDVKLKPSTALKLYKEALRLAAEEGMHPYSDEVLGIKLKVADMLEKAGLIEKAVKVLEQTKKEALAWVEEGRRRKDLKDQQAAGKTDSIAVTDPDALEVEQAAKAAEEDEERQRSKVLRKVIGMELALATFYDSEQIQDKKKAEAAQVAAVELCLKEMQRRQGLGLPVVVDEADGTWLSSTEVASVMNDLGQTYLLREKAQLALPLFMQALAMIREAEGTTPTCKQVVLLSLIASSMFNHPHRLELLKDSKKGTAKQSLEQINDATSQWATKTLEVAARVQPPVRDESCDKGCASAATYLGDLAQLRHQWDEAKGRYLEAKKFALESGDDEAIKVANDSLAKLEEDRKKHDKN
;
A
#
# COMPACT_ATOMS: atom_id res chain seq x y z
N MET A 1 -5.12 -2.03 -0.54
CA MET A 1 -5.40 -1.30 0.72
C MET A 1 -4.38 -1.64 1.82
N LEU A 2 -4.02 -2.90 2.08
CA LEU A 2 -2.93 -3.24 3.02
C LEU A 2 -1.52 -2.85 2.53
N SER A 3 -1.24 -2.91 1.22
CA SER A 3 -0.02 -2.30 0.65
C SER A 3 0.04 -0.76 0.83
N ARG A 4 -1.11 -0.09 1.02
CA ARG A 4 -1.12 1.32 1.50
C ARG A 4 -0.74 1.39 2.98
N ALA A 5 -1.11 0.41 3.82
CA ALA A 5 -0.75 0.34 5.24
C ALA A 5 0.77 0.13 5.46
N SER A 6 1.44 -0.70 4.65
CA SER A 6 2.91 -0.79 4.68
C SER A 6 3.60 0.56 4.38
N ARG A 7 3.02 1.38 3.49
CA ARG A 7 3.45 2.77 3.25
C ARG A 7 3.07 3.76 4.36
N ARG A 8 2.21 3.39 5.32
CA ARG A 8 1.79 4.26 6.44
C ARG A 8 2.80 4.29 7.59
N PHE A 9 3.71 3.32 7.69
CA PHE A 9 4.90 3.47 8.54
C PHE A 9 5.68 4.75 8.20
N CYS A 10 5.63 5.19 6.94
CA CYS A 10 6.33 6.39 6.45
C CYS A 10 5.53 7.70 6.64
N ALA A 11 4.23 7.62 6.97
CA ALA A 11 3.36 8.78 7.18
C ALA A 11 3.37 9.20 8.65
N PHE A 12 4.52 9.65 9.13
CA PHE A 12 4.63 10.26 10.46
C PHE A 12 4.03 11.67 10.41
N ASN A 13 2.86 11.87 11.04
CA ASN A 13 2.33 13.19 11.34
C ASN A 13 2.57 13.48 12.83
N ALA A 14 3.60 14.27 13.16
CA ALA A 14 3.74 14.80 14.50
C ALA A 14 2.53 15.71 14.84
N PRO A 15 2.05 15.75 16.09
CA PRO A 15 1.05 16.73 16.48
C PRO A 15 1.66 18.15 16.50
N THR A 16 1.19 19.01 15.61
CA THR A 16 1.31 20.48 15.73
C THR A 16 -0.05 21.15 15.56
N ILE A 17 -0.24 22.26 16.28
CA ILE A 17 -1.45 23.08 16.34
C ILE A 17 -1.81 23.60 14.94
N ARG A 18 -2.95 23.17 14.38
CA ARG A 18 -3.42 23.57 13.05
C ARG A 18 -4.11 24.93 13.06
N VAL A 19 -3.72 25.80 12.11
CA VAL A 19 -4.50 26.94 11.62
C VAL A 19 -4.77 26.70 10.13
N PRO A 20 -6.03 26.78 9.63
CA PRO A 20 -6.36 26.44 8.25
C PRO A 20 -6.19 27.63 7.31
N GLN A 21 -5.54 27.45 6.16
CA GLN A 21 -5.66 28.37 5.02
C GLN A 21 -5.72 27.62 3.67
N ASN A 22 -6.67 28.06 2.84
CA ASN A 22 -7.05 27.55 1.53
C ASN A 22 -6.03 27.89 0.42
N PRO A 23 -5.91 27.07 -0.65
CA PRO A 23 -5.27 27.49 -1.90
C PRO A 23 -6.28 28.06 -2.92
N PRO A 24 -5.91 29.06 -3.74
CA PRO A 24 -6.72 29.48 -4.88
C PRO A 24 -6.39 28.74 -6.17
N CYS A 25 -7.46 28.39 -6.90
CA CYS A 25 -7.46 27.95 -8.29
C CYS A 25 -6.92 29.02 -9.26
N ARG A 26 -6.25 28.59 -10.35
CA ARG A 26 -6.29 29.30 -11.64
C ARG A 26 -6.31 28.32 -12.81
N SER A 27 -7.26 28.55 -13.70
CA SER A 27 -7.40 28.02 -15.06
C SER A 27 -6.77 28.99 -16.06
N PHE A 28 -6.32 28.48 -17.22
CA PHE A 28 -6.33 29.23 -18.47
C PHE A 28 -6.49 28.28 -19.68
N PHE A 29 -7.46 28.61 -20.54
CA PHE A 29 -7.67 28.08 -21.89
C PHE A 29 -6.97 28.96 -22.93
N SER A 30 -6.57 28.39 -24.06
CA SER A 30 -6.85 28.85 -25.46
C SER A 30 -5.95 28.06 -26.42
N GLY A 31 -6.52 27.40 -27.44
CA GLY A 31 -6.58 27.87 -28.85
C GLY A 31 -5.45 27.17 -29.64
N THR A 32 -5.53 26.70 -30.88
CA THR A 32 -6.45 26.85 -32.02
C THR A 32 -6.10 25.74 -33.04
N ARG A 33 -7.09 25.32 -33.86
CA ARG A 33 -6.91 24.46 -35.05
C ARG A 33 -6.15 25.19 -36.17
N PRO A 34 -5.63 24.45 -37.17
CA PRO A 34 -6.30 24.56 -38.48
C PRO A 34 -6.49 23.24 -39.23
N SER A 35 -7.44 23.32 -40.17
CA SER A 35 -7.89 22.32 -41.14
C SER A 35 -7.27 22.66 -42.51
N ILE A 36 -6.87 21.65 -43.30
CA ILE A 36 -6.68 21.80 -44.76
C ILE A 36 -7.34 20.63 -45.50
N ARG A 37 -8.04 21.02 -46.56
CA ARG A 37 -8.89 20.26 -47.50
C ARG A 37 -8.09 19.53 -48.60
N SER A 38 -8.71 18.47 -49.10
CA SER A 38 -8.96 18.12 -50.52
C SER A 38 -7.81 18.06 -51.53
N SER A 39 -7.67 16.91 -52.20
CA SER A 39 -7.81 16.87 -53.67
C SER A 39 -8.04 15.44 -54.18
N ASN A 40 -9.12 15.27 -54.93
CA ASN A 40 -9.31 14.17 -55.88
C ASN A 40 -8.30 14.28 -57.03
N ASN A 41 -7.89 13.15 -57.60
CA ASN A 41 -7.82 13.01 -59.05
C ASN A 41 -7.86 11.53 -59.48
N LYS A 42 -8.83 11.23 -60.35
CA LYS A 42 -8.88 10.05 -61.23
C LYS A 42 -7.95 10.30 -62.42
N TYR A 43 -7.30 9.28 -62.96
CA TYR A 43 -7.11 9.12 -64.40
C TYR A 43 -6.86 7.65 -64.78
N ASP A 44 -7.15 7.39 -66.06
CA ASP A 44 -7.52 6.15 -66.75
C ASP A 44 -6.43 5.07 -66.97
N ARG A 45 -6.93 3.88 -67.30
CA ARG A 45 -6.24 2.76 -67.98
C ARG A 45 -5.70 3.19 -69.35
N PRO A 46 -4.76 2.42 -69.93
CA PRO A 46 -5.18 1.50 -70.99
C PRO A 46 -4.52 0.11 -70.96
N HIS A 47 -5.23 -0.85 -71.56
CA HIS A 47 -4.78 -2.19 -71.89
C HIS A 47 -3.72 -2.15 -73.01
N ALA A 48 -2.70 -3.00 -72.90
CA ALA A 48 -1.84 -3.37 -74.02
C ALA A 48 -1.55 -4.88 -73.98
N THR A 49 -2.13 -5.58 -74.94
CA THR A 49 -1.74 -6.90 -75.43
C THR A 49 -0.43 -6.78 -76.21
N ARG A 50 0.53 -7.70 -76.01
CA ARG A 50 1.46 -8.15 -77.06
C ARG A 50 2.28 -9.40 -76.67
N VAL A 51 2.05 -10.44 -77.46
CA VAL A 51 3.03 -11.26 -78.21
C VAL A 51 4.08 -12.02 -77.41
N PHE A 52 3.90 -13.35 -77.39
CA PHE A 52 4.90 -14.35 -77.02
C PHE A 52 5.97 -14.45 -78.13
N ILE A 53 7.23 -14.14 -77.78
CA ILE A 53 8.41 -14.51 -78.57
C ILE A 53 9.12 -15.63 -77.80
N ALA A 54 9.22 -16.80 -78.42
CA ALA A 54 9.95 -17.94 -77.88
C ALA A 54 11.46 -17.74 -78.05
N TYR A 55 12.20 -17.77 -76.93
CA TYR A 55 13.65 -17.91 -76.91
C TYR A 55 14.04 -19.27 -76.30
N PRO A 56 15.17 -19.86 -76.72
CA PRO A 56 15.52 -21.25 -76.40
C PRO A 56 15.83 -21.47 -74.91
N ARG A 57 15.41 -22.64 -74.41
CA ARG A 57 15.64 -23.15 -73.06
C ARG A 57 17.15 -23.28 -72.78
N THR A 58 17.70 -22.39 -71.97
CA THR A 58 18.90 -22.69 -71.18
C THR A 58 18.47 -23.42 -69.90
N HIS A 59 19.01 -24.61 -69.67
CA HIS A 59 18.82 -25.38 -68.44
C HIS A 59 19.22 -24.56 -67.21
N ALA A 60 18.25 -23.97 -66.51
CA ALA A 60 18.46 -23.35 -65.22
C ALA A 60 18.38 -24.44 -64.14
N ARG A 61 19.50 -24.73 -63.47
CA ARG A 61 19.50 -25.49 -62.22
C ARG A 61 18.54 -24.79 -61.25
N SER A 62 17.53 -25.51 -60.77
CA SER A 62 16.53 -24.97 -59.84
C SER A 62 17.20 -24.68 -58.50
N LEU A 63 17.56 -23.42 -58.28
CA LEU A 63 18.00 -22.94 -56.98
C LEU A 63 16.88 -23.18 -55.96
N THR A 64 17.25 -23.70 -54.79
CA THR A 64 16.31 -23.84 -53.67
C THR A 64 15.73 -22.48 -53.28
N PHE A 65 14.51 -22.46 -52.73
CA PHE A 65 13.82 -21.23 -52.34
C PHE A 65 14.71 -20.27 -51.52
N VAL A 66 15.48 -20.83 -50.59
CA VAL A 66 16.42 -20.09 -49.75
C VAL A 66 17.58 -19.48 -50.55
N GLN A 67 18.14 -20.21 -51.51
CA GLN A 67 19.21 -19.71 -52.38
C GLN A 67 18.72 -18.59 -53.29
N ARG A 68 17.51 -18.73 -53.87
CA ARG A 68 16.88 -17.70 -54.69
C ARG A 68 16.57 -16.44 -53.88
N PHE A 69 16.09 -16.61 -52.64
CA PHE A 69 15.81 -15.50 -51.73
C PHE A 69 17.10 -14.75 -51.37
N ARG A 70 18.19 -15.45 -50.99
CA ARG A 70 19.48 -14.84 -50.66
C ARG A 70 20.09 -14.06 -51.84
N LEU A 71 20.06 -14.63 -53.04
CA LEU A 71 20.60 -13.97 -54.23
C LEU A 71 19.76 -12.74 -54.61
N GLY A 72 18.43 -12.86 -54.60
CA GLY A 72 17.53 -11.74 -54.83
C GLY A 72 17.71 -10.61 -53.80
N PHE A 73 17.88 -10.94 -52.52
CA PHE A 73 18.16 -9.94 -51.47
C PHE A 73 19.51 -9.25 -51.69
N ARG A 74 20.54 -9.99 -52.12
CA ARG A 74 21.90 -9.46 -52.34
C ARG A 74 22.00 -8.56 -53.58
N GLU A 75 21.25 -8.87 -54.64
CA GLU A 75 21.17 -8.02 -55.83
C GLU A 75 20.27 -6.79 -55.59
N ALA A 76 19.11 -6.98 -54.95
CA ALA A 76 18.20 -5.88 -54.63
C ALA A 76 18.80 -4.89 -53.64
N SER A 77 19.50 -5.37 -52.60
CA SER A 77 20.15 -4.51 -51.60
C SER A 77 21.22 -3.60 -52.22
N LYS A 78 22.10 -4.13 -53.09
CA LYS A 78 23.15 -3.31 -53.73
C LYS A 78 22.58 -2.21 -54.63
N GLY A 79 21.50 -2.50 -55.36
CA GLY A 79 20.85 -1.53 -56.24
C GLY A 79 20.07 -0.43 -55.50
N ILE A 80 19.41 -0.79 -54.40
CA ILE A 80 18.60 0.12 -53.59
C ILE A 80 19.47 1.04 -52.73
N TRP A 81 20.58 0.52 -52.17
CA TRP A 81 21.50 1.29 -51.31
C TRP A 81 22.17 2.46 -52.04
N ARG A 82 22.47 2.28 -53.34
CA ARG A 82 23.04 3.35 -54.18
C ARG A 82 22.03 4.43 -54.58
N LYS A 83 20.76 4.06 -54.77
CA LYS A 83 19.71 5.00 -55.21
C LYS A 83 19.16 5.83 -54.05
N ASN A 84 19.07 5.25 -52.86
CA ASN A 84 18.47 5.89 -51.69
C ASN A 84 19.27 5.56 -50.41
N PRO A 85 20.48 6.13 -50.26
CA PRO A 85 21.40 5.79 -49.16
C PRO A 85 20.86 6.18 -47.76
N ILE A 86 19.95 7.16 -47.69
CA ILE A 86 19.39 7.66 -46.42
C ILE A 86 18.05 6.98 -46.08
N LEU A 87 17.15 6.81 -47.06
CA LEU A 87 15.80 6.24 -46.83
C LEU A 87 15.83 4.75 -46.47
N PHE A 88 16.75 3.97 -47.04
CA PHE A 88 16.81 2.53 -46.80
C PHE A 88 17.16 2.14 -45.35
N PRO A 89 18.23 2.69 -44.71
CA PRO A 89 18.50 2.40 -43.30
C PRO A 89 17.38 2.91 -42.38
N LEU A 90 16.75 4.05 -42.70
CA LEU A 90 15.59 4.55 -41.95
C LEU A 90 14.40 3.58 -42.01
N ALA A 91 14.13 2.97 -43.18
CA ALA A 91 13.06 1.97 -43.32
C ALA A 91 13.35 0.70 -42.50
N ILE A 92 14.62 0.25 -42.46
CA ILE A 92 15.03 -0.91 -41.65
C ILE A 92 14.90 -0.60 -40.15
N ILE A 93 15.37 0.56 -39.70
CA ILE A 93 15.25 0.99 -38.30
C ILE A 93 13.78 1.13 -37.93
N SER A 94 12.93 1.66 -38.81
CA SER A 94 11.49 1.75 -38.59
C SER A 94 10.86 0.36 -38.44
N LEU A 95 11.21 -0.61 -39.29
CA LEU A 95 10.70 -1.98 -39.21
C LEU A 95 11.10 -2.65 -37.89
N ILE A 96 12.39 -2.57 -37.54
CA ILE A 96 12.93 -3.09 -36.28
C ILE A 96 12.26 -2.41 -35.09
N GLY A 97 12.08 -1.08 -35.15
CA GLY A 97 11.40 -0.30 -34.11
C GLY A 97 9.95 -0.74 -33.92
N THR A 98 9.18 -0.93 -35.00
CA THR A 98 7.80 -1.45 -34.90
C THR A 98 7.74 -2.88 -34.37
N SER A 99 8.67 -3.76 -34.76
CA SER A 99 8.72 -5.13 -34.26
C SER A 99 9.09 -5.18 -32.77
N ALA A 100 10.04 -4.35 -32.33
CA ALA A 100 10.41 -4.22 -30.92
C ALA A 100 9.26 -3.64 -30.08
N LEU A 101 8.57 -2.61 -30.59
CA LEU A 101 7.39 -2.03 -29.93
C LEU A 101 6.27 -3.07 -29.80
N PHE A 102 6.00 -3.84 -30.85
CA PHE A 102 4.99 -4.90 -30.81
C PHE A 102 5.36 -6.00 -29.81
N ALA A 103 6.62 -6.46 -29.83
CA ALA A 103 7.13 -7.43 -28.86
C ALA A 103 7.02 -6.90 -27.42
N TYR A 104 7.29 -5.61 -27.20
CA TYR A 104 7.13 -4.96 -25.89
C TYR A 104 5.66 -4.91 -25.45
N ILE A 105 4.73 -4.56 -26.35
CA ILE A 105 3.28 -4.57 -26.03
C ILE A 105 2.82 -5.99 -25.68
N VAL A 106 3.25 -7.00 -26.44
CA VAL A 106 2.93 -8.42 -26.16
C VAL A 106 3.53 -8.85 -24.83
N TYR A 107 4.78 -8.46 -24.55
CA TYR A 107 5.44 -8.71 -23.27
C TYR A 107 4.61 -8.14 -22.11
N VAL A 108 4.31 -6.84 -22.12
CA VAL A 108 3.49 -6.18 -21.10
C VAL A 108 2.12 -6.85 -20.94
N GLN A 109 1.47 -7.23 -22.05
CA GLN A 109 0.17 -7.90 -22.00
C GLN A 109 0.24 -9.27 -21.31
N ILE A 110 1.31 -10.04 -21.53
CA ILE A 110 1.52 -11.35 -20.93
C ILE A 110 1.97 -11.23 -19.47
N THR A 111 2.88 -10.30 -19.17
CA THR A 111 3.52 -10.21 -17.85
C THR A 111 2.76 -9.36 -16.85
N GLU A 112 2.04 -8.32 -17.28
CA GLU A 112 1.36 -7.39 -16.36
C GLU A 112 -0.16 -7.57 -16.36
N VAL A 113 -0.78 -7.68 -17.54
CA VAL A 113 -2.25 -7.66 -17.65
C VAL A 113 -2.87 -9.04 -17.44
N ASN A 114 -2.33 -10.09 -18.06
CA ASN A 114 -2.89 -11.44 -17.94
C ASN A 114 -2.93 -12.01 -16.50
N PRO A 115 -1.86 -11.94 -15.68
CA PRO A 115 -1.88 -12.56 -14.36
C PRO A 115 -2.94 -11.96 -13.42
N GLN A 116 -3.27 -10.68 -13.55
CA GLN A 116 -4.29 -10.01 -12.72
C GLN A 116 -5.71 -10.57 -12.90
N TYR A 117 -5.98 -11.25 -14.02
CA TYR A 117 -7.32 -11.72 -14.35
C TYR A 117 -7.46 -13.22 -14.59
N GLN A 118 -6.38 -13.99 -14.43
CA GLN A 118 -6.42 -15.44 -14.62
C GLN A 118 -7.38 -16.14 -13.65
N ASN A 119 -7.46 -15.66 -12.41
CA ASN A 119 -8.35 -16.20 -11.38
C ASN A 119 -9.84 -15.97 -11.66
N PHE A 120 -10.19 -15.05 -12.56
CA PHE A 120 -11.58 -14.78 -12.91
C PHE A 120 -12.00 -15.65 -14.10
N PRO A 121 -13.22 -16.24 -14.07
CA PRO A 121 -13.83 -16.86 -15.23
C PRO A 121 -13.89 -15.88 -16.42
N PRO A 122 -13.87 -16.38 -17.67
CA PRO A 122 -13.75 -15.53 -18.86
C PRO A 122 -14.88 -14.49 -18.97
N LYS A 123 -16.11 -14.83 -18.56
CA LYS A 123 -17.25 -13.90 -18.57
C LYS A 123 -17.06 -12.74 -17.60
N VAL A 124 -16.70 -13.06 -16.35
CA VAL A 124 -16.43 -12.07 -15.29
C VAL A 124 -15.27 -11.17 -15.67
N ARG A 125 -14.20 -11.76 -16.22
CA ARG A 125 -13.01 -11.04 -16.69
C ARG A 125 -13.35 -9.99 -17.74
N GLN A 126 -14.19 -10.30 -18.72
CA GLN A 126 -14.58 -9.34 -19.76
C GLN A 126 -15.36 -8.17 -19.18
N ALA A 127 -16.34 -8.43 -18.31
CA ALA A 127 -17.10 -7.38 -17.64
C ALA A 127 -16.19 -6.48 -16.77
N LEU A 128 -15.26 -7.07 -16.03
CA LEU A 128 -14.32 -6.33 -15.18
C LEU A 128 -13.37 -5.44 -15.97
N LYS A 129 -12.86 -5.88 -17.13
CA LYS A 129 -12.01 -5.05 -17.99
C LYS A 129 -12.73 -3.75 -18.40
N VAL A 130 -14.02 -3.86 -18.76
CA VAL A 130 -14.82 -2.69 -19.13
C VAL A 130 -15.11 -1.81 -17.90
N ALA A 131 -15.42 -2.40 -16.75
CA ALA A 131 -15.63 -1.65 -15.51
C ALA A 131 -14.38 -0.86 -15.10
N ILE A 132 -13.20 -1.49 -15.13
CA ILE A 132 -11.91 -0.88 -14.80
C ILE A 132 -11.56 0.23 -15.78
N TYR A 133 -11.86 0.08 -17.07
CA TYR A 133 -11.69 1.16 -18.04
C TYR A 133 -12.45 2.43 -17.63
N TYR A 134 -13.68 2.31 -17.13
CA TYR A 134 -14.47 3.44 -16.62
C TYR A 134 -14.11 3.90 -15.20
N THR A 135 -13.15 3.23 -14.55
CA THR A 135 -12.60 3.62 -13.25
C THR A 135 -11.26 4.34 -13.41
N ASP A 136 -10.33 3.73 -14.15
CA ASP A 136 -8.93 4.18 -14.20
C ASP A 136 -8.62 5.02 -15.46
N VAL A 137 -9.31 4.79 -16.60
CA VAL A 137 -9.06 5.55 -17.85
C VAL A 137 -10.06 6.69 -18.04
N LYS A 138 -11.36 6.40 -17.93
CA LYS A 138 -12.44 7.38 -18.06
C LYS A 138 -13.33 7.35 -16.85
N LEU A 139 -13.00 8.13 -15.82
CA LEU A 139 -13.71 8.14 -14.54
C LEU A 139 -15.20 8.50 -14.72
N LYS A 140 -16.07 7.48 -14.78
CA LYS A 140 -17.53 7.58 -14.89
C LYS A 140 -18.18 6.67 -13.86
N PRO A 141 -18.35 7.13 -12.60
CA PRO A 141 -18.72 6.26 -11.48
C PRO A 141 -20.09 5.59 -11.65
N SER A 142 -21.05 6.27 -12.27
CA SER A 142 -22.40 5.71 -12.50
C SER A 142 -22.40 4.54 -13.49
N THR A 143 -21.67 4.68 -14.59
CA THR A 143 -21.52 3.62 -15.61
C THR A 143 -20.69 2.47 -15.06
N ALA A 144 -19.54 2.77 -14.45
CA ALA A 144 -18.67 1.76 -13.86
C ALA A 144 -19.38 0.95 -12.77
N LEU A 145 -20.21 1.59 -11.92
CA LEU A 145 -20.99 0.89 -10.91
C LEU A 145 -21.96 -0.14 -11.51
N LYS A 146 -22.61 0.17 -12.65
CA LYS A 146 -23.49 -0.79 -13.34
C LYS A 146 -22.69 -2.01 -13.81
N LEU A 147 -21.51 -1.78 -14.39
CA LEU A 147 -20.62 -2.84 -14.88
C LEU A 147 -20.05 -3.69 -13.74
N TYR A 148 -19.71 -3.09 -12.60
CA TYR A 148 -19.27 -3.85 -11.42
C TYR A 148 -20.40 -4.71 -10.83
N LYS A 149 -21.64 -4.20 -10.80
CA LYS A 149 -22.81 -5.00 -10.38
C LYS A 149 -23.04 -6.19 -11.33
N GLU A 150 -22.91 -5.96 -12.63
CA GLU A 150 -22.98 -7.03 -13.63
C GLU A 150 -21.87 -8.07 -13.41
N ALA A 151 -20.63 -7.64 -13.19
CA ALA A 151 -19.52 -8.54 -12.89
C ALA A 151 -19.76 -9.38 -11.62
N LEU A 152 -20.33 -8.80 -10.56
CA LEU A 152 -20.71 -9.53 -9.34
C LEU A 152 -21.82 -10.55 -9.60
N ARG A 153 -22.81 -10.20 -10.45
CA ARG A 153 -23.87 -11.14 -10.85
C ARG A 153 -23.30 -12.32 -11.63
N LEU A 154 -22.44 -12.04 -12.61
CA LEU A 154 -21.75 -13.08 -13.39
C LEU A 154 -20.85 -13.95 -12.49
N ALA A 155 -20.19 -13.38 -11.48
CA ALA A 155 -19.39 -14.15 -10.53
C ALA A 155 -20.26 -15.13 -9.72
N ALA A 156 -21.45 -14.72 -9.31
CA ALA A 156 -22.40 -15.59 -8.63
C ALA A 156 -22.96 -16.68 -9.57
N GLU A 157 -23.27 -16.34 -10.83
CA GLU A 157 -23.72 -17.30 -11.84
C GLU A 157 -22.66 -18.36 -12.17
N GLU A 158 -21.38 -17.98 -12.17
CA GLU A 158 -20.24 -18.88 -12.39
C GLU A 158 -19.81 -19.63 -11.10
N GLY A 159 -20.58 -19.51 -10.01
CA GLY A 159 -20.34 -20.26 -8.76
C GLY A 159 -19.12 -19.79 -7.96
N MET A 160 -18.63 -18.58 -8.17
CA MET A 160 -17.51 -18.05 -7.37
C MET A 160 -17.95 -17.85 -5.92
N HIS A 161 -17.10 -18.25 -4.97
CA HIS A 161 -17.39 -18.07 -3.56
C HIS A 161 -17.61 -16.57 -3.24
N PRO A 162 -18.71 -16.17 -2.56
CA PRO A 162 -19.05 -14.75 -2.35
C PRO A 162 -18.01 -13.94 -1.57
N TYR A 163 -17.24 -14.63 -0.72
CA TYR A 163 -16.16 -14.05 0.07
C TYR A 163 -14.78 -14.49 -0.42
N SER A 164 -14.68 -15.00 -1.66
CA SER A 164 -13.39 -15.23 -2.32
C SER A 164 -12.58 -13.95 -2.43
N ASP A 165 -11.29 -14.10 -2.67
CA ASP A 165 -10.42 -12.94 -2.73
C ASP A 165 -10.76 -12.01 -3.90
N GLU A 166 -11.15 -12.64 -5.01
CA GLU A 166 -11.59 -12.07 -6.25
C GLU A 166 -12.87 -11.25 -6.06
N VAL A 167 -13.93 -11.84 -5.50
CA VAL A 167 -15.24 -11.19 -5.34
C VAL A 167 -15.17 -10.03 -4.34
N LEU A 168 -14.48 -10.21 -3.21
CA LEU A 168 -14.22 -9.10 -2.29
C LEU A 168 -13.35 -8.02 -2.94
N GLY A 169 -12.39 -8.42 -3.80
CA GLY A 169 -11.58 -7.50 -4.59
C GLY A 169 -12.44 -6.59 -5.48
N ILE A 170 -13.48 -7.13 -6.11
CA ILE A 170 -14.44 -6.32 -6.90
C ILE A 170 -15.15 -5.30 -6.01
N LYS A 171 -15.68 -5.71 -4.85
CA LYS A 171 -16.35 -4.80 -3.90
C LYS A 171 -15.41 -3.68 -3.40
N LEU A 172 -14.15 -4.02 -3.10
CA LEU A 172 -13.12 -3.05 -2.71
C LEU A 172 -12.77 -2.09 -3.85
N LYS A 173 -12.72 -2.56 -5.10
CA LYS A 173 -12.46 -1.70 -6.26
C LYS A 173 -13.63 -0.73 -6.53
N VAL A 174 -14.87 -1.13 -6.21
CA VAL A 174 -16.02 -0.21 -6.23
C VAL A 174 -15.84 0.91 -5.20
N ALA A 175 -15.39 0.59 -3.99
CA ALA A 175 -15.09 1.61 -2.97
C ALA A 175 -13.96 2.56 -3.42
N ASP A 176 -12.86 2.03 -3.97
CA ASP A 176 -11.74 2.82 -4.56
C ASP A 176 -12.23 3.74 -5.69
N MET A 177 -13.08 3.24 -6.57
CA MET A 177 -13.70 4.05 -7.64
C MET A 177 -14.53 5.21 -7.08
N LEU A 178 -15.34 4.95 -6.04
CA LEU A 178 -16.15 5.97 -5.38
C LEU A 178 -15.29 7.01 -4.66
N GLU A 179 -14.20 6.58 -4.03
CA GLU A 179 -13.16 7.44 -3.44
C GLU A 179 -12.56 8.38 -4.49
N LYS A 180 -12.08 7.83 -5.62
CA LYS A 180 -11.52 8.62 -6.73
C LYS A 180 -12.52 9.61 -7.32
N ALA A 181 -13.80 9.29 -7.29
CA ALA A 181 -14.87 10.17 -7.75
C ALA A 181 -15.28 11.26 -6.73
N GLY A 182 -14.64 11.30 -5.54
CA GLY A 182 -14.99 12.22 -4.46
C GLY A 182 -16.30 11.87 -3.75
N LEU A 183 -16.85 10.67 -3.98
CA LEU A 183 -18.12 10.20 -3.41
C LEU A 183 -17.87 9.39 -2.13
N ILE A 184 -17.17 9.97 -1.15
CA ILE A 184 -16.66 9.27 0.03
C ILE A 184 -17.79 8.67 0.87
N GLU A 185 -18.92 9.35 1.06
CA GLU A 185 -20.07 8.78 1.79
C GLU A 185 -20.59 7.47 1.17
N LYS A 186 -20.59 7.38 -0.17
CA LYS A 186 -21.02 6.17 -0.87
C LYS A 186 -19.96 5.08 -0.73
N ALA A 187 -18.68 5.43 -0.76
CA ALA A 187 -17.58 4.50 -0.51
C ALA A 187 -17.67 3.91 0.90
N VAL A 188 -17.91 4.74 1.91
CA VAL A 188 -18.13 4.33 3.31
C VAL A 188 -19.28 3.33 3.40
N LYS A 189 -20.45 3.63 2.82
CA LYS A 189 -21.60 2.70 2.81
C LYS A 189 -21.27 1.34 2.21
N VAL A 190 -20.55 1.32 1.08
CA VAL A 190 -20.12 0.06 0.44
C VAL A 190 -19.16 -0.72 1.34
N LEU A 191 -18.18 -0.05 1.95
CA LEU A 191 -17.22 -0.69 2.86
C LEU A 191 -17.89 -1.20 4.14
N GLU A 192 -18.75 -0.41 4.78
CA GLU A 192 -19.47 -0.84 5.99
C GLU A 192 -20.34 -2.07 5.73
N GLN A 193 -21.10 -2.07 4.63
CA GLN A 193 -21.93 -3.21 4.27
C GLN A 193 -21.08 -4.44 3.97
N THR A 194 -20.02 -4.29 3.18
CA THR A 194 -19.13 -5.39 2.82
C THR A 194 -18.43 -5.96 4.06
N LYS A 195 -17.95 -5.09 4.95
CA LYS A 195 -17.32 -5.48 6.22
C LYS A 195 -18.29 -6.27 7.09
N LYS A 196 -19.52 -5.75 7.26
CA LYS A 196 -20.55 -6.38 8.08
C LYS A 196 -20.90 -7.78 7.59
N GLU A 197 -21.13 -7.94 6.29
CA GLU A 197 -21.41 -9.23 5.66
C GLU A 197 -20.24 -10.21 5.84
N ALA A 198 -19.02 -9.75 5.57
CA ALA A 198 -17.81 -10.56 5.65
C ALA A 198 -17.52 -11.03 7.09
N LEU A 199 -17.63 -10.14 8.07
CA LEU A 199 -17.45 -10.46 9.48
C LEU A 199 -18.49 -11.49 9.94
N ALA A 200 -19.77 -11.25 9.63
CA ALA A 200 -20.85 -12.16 9.99
C ALA A 200 -20.64 -13.56 9.41
N TRP A 201 -20.16 -13.66 8.17
CA TRP A 201 -19.83 -14.95 7.56
C TRP A 201 -18.67 -15.68 8.26
N VAL A 202 -17.62 -14.95 8.66
CA VAL A 202 -16.49 -15.53 9.43
C VAL A 202 -16.96 -16.04 10.78
N GLU A 203 -17.70 -15.23 11.53
CA GLU A 203 -18.20 -15.56 12.87
C GLU A 203 -19.17 -16.75 12.82
N GLU A 204 -20.13 -16.72 11.90
CA GLU A 204 -21.10 -17.80 11.71
C GLU A 204 -20.43 -19.10 11.23
N GLY A 205 -19.44 -19.00 10.33
CA GLY A 205 -18.66 -20.14 9.88
C GLY A 205 -17.94 -20.83 11.04
N ARG A 206 -17.25 -20.06 11.88
CA ARG A 206 -16.54 -20.57 13.07
C ARG A 206 -17.51 -21.15 14.10
N ARG A 207 -18.61 -20.45 14.39
CA ARG A 207 -19.65 -20.93 15.32
C ARG A 207 -20.24 -22.26 14.87
N ARG A 208 -20.51 -22.44 13.57
CA ARG A 208 -20.99 -23.72 13.03
C ARG A 208 -19.97 -24.83 13.18
N LYS A 209 -18.67 -24.54 13.02
CA LYS A 209 -17.59 -25.49 13.26
C LYS A 209 -17.51 -25.91 14.73
N ASP A 210 -17.51 -24.95 15.66
CA ASP A 210 -17.44 -25.24 17.10
C ASP A 210 -18.61 -26.15 17.54
N LEU A 211 -19.81 -25.94 17.00
CA LEU A 211 -20.98 -26.79 17.25
C LEU A 211 -20.80 -28.21 16.70
N LYS A 212 -20.21 -28.37 15.51
CA LYS A 212 -19.90 -29.69 14.94
C LYS A 212 -18.86 -30.43 15.79
N ASP A 213 -17.82 -29.74 16.23
CA ASP A 213 -16.74 -30.30 17.03
C ASP A 213 -17.25 -30.75 18.41
N GLN A 214 -18.15 -29.96 19.04
CA GLN A 214 -18.83 -30.34 20.28
C GLN A 214 -19.73 -31.57 20.11
N GLN A 215 -20.49 -31.63 19.00
CA GLN A 215 -21.34 -32.79 18.68
C GLN A 215 -20.52 -34.05 18.43
N ALA A 216 -19.34 -33.93 17.81
CA ALA A 216 -18.42 -35.04 17.62
C ALA A 216 -17.80 -35.52 18.94
N ALA A 217 -17.41 -34.60 19.84
CA ALA A 217 -16.85 -34.92 21.15
C ALA A 217 -17.87 -35.61 22.08
N GLY A 218 -19.16 -35.31 21.95
CA GLY A 218 -20.24 -35.99 22.69
C GLY A 218 -20.64 -37.36 22.15
N LYS A 219 -20.08 -37.78 21.00
CA LYS A 219 -20.42 -39.03 20.29
C LYS A 219 -19.24 -40.01 20.37
N THR A 220 -18.80 -40.32 21.59
CA THR A 220 -17.64 -41.19 21.89
C THR A 220 -17.89 -42.70 21.81
N ASP A 221 -19.09 -43.16 21.44
CA ASP A 221 -19.37 -44.59 21.32
C ASP A 221 -19.54 -45.04 19.86
N SER A 222 -18.48 -45.68 19.35
CA SER A 222 -18.44 -46.67 18.27
C SER A 222 -18.86 -46.25 16.85
N ILE A 223 -17.92 -46.32 15.91
CA ILE A 223 -17.84 -47.31 14.81
C ILE A 223 -16.53 -46.99 14.07
N ALA A 224 -15.52 -47.87 14.17
CA ALA A 224 -14.36 -47.80 13.30
C ALA A 224 -14.84 -48.16 11.88
N VAL A 225 -14.98 -47.16 11.02
CA VAL A 225 -15.38 -47.36 9.63
C VAL A 225 -14.18 -47.95 8.89
N THR A 226 -14.21 -49.25 8.60
CA THR A 226 -13.15 -50.00 7.90
C THR A 226 -13.25 -49.88 6.38
N ASP A 227 -14.21 -49.11 5.85
CA ASP A 227 -14.47 -48.97 4.42
C ASP A 227 -13.58 -47.88 3.80
N PRO A 228 -12.71 -48.20 2.82
CA PRO A 228 -11.81 -47.24 2.17
C PRO A 228 -12.53 -46.02 1.57
N ASP A 229 -13.71 -46.22 0.98
CA ASP A 229 -14.48 -45.16 0.33
C ASP A 229 -15.01 -44.13 1.33
N ALA A 230 -15.37 -44.58 2.54
CA ALA A 230 -15.84 -43.70 3.61
C ALA A 230 -14.70 -42.88 4.24
N LEU A 231 -13.48 -43.44 4.30
CA LEU A 231 -12.28 -42.72 4.75
C LEU A 231 -11.91 -41.60 3.77
N GLU A 232 -12.01 -41.85 2.45
CA GLU A 232 -11.76 -40.83 1.43
C GLU A 232 -12.77 -39.67 1.52
N VAL A 233 -14.05 -39.96 1.75
CA VAL A 233 -15.09 -38.93 1.95
C VAL A 233 -14.81 -38.11 3.22
N GLU A 234 -14.38 -38.74 4.31
CA GLU A 234 -14.02 -38.03 5.54
C GLU A 234 -12.80 -37.12 5.34
N GLN A 235 -11.77 -37.61 4.63
CA GLN A 235 -10.59 -36.82 4.30
C GLN A 235 -10.92 -35.65 3.39
N ALA A 236 -11.76 -35.85 2.38
CA ALA A 236 -12.23 -34.78 1.50
C ALA A 236 -13.04 -33.72 2.26
N ALA A 237 -13.88 -34.14 3.23
CA ALA A 237 -14.63 -33.23 4.08
C ALA A 237 -13.70 -32.41 5.01
N LYS A 238 -12.67 -33.04 5.58
CA LYS A 238 -11.64 -32.35 6.40
C LYS A 238 -10.87 -31.33 5.57
N ALA A 239 -10.41 -31.71 4.38
CA ALA A 239 -9.69 -30.83 3.47
C ALA A 239 -10.55 -29.61 3.07
N ALA A 240 -11.83 -29.82 2.75
CA ALA A 240 -12.75 -28.73 2.43
C ALA A 240 -12.98 -27.76 3.61
N GLU A 241 -13.05 -28.28 4.85
CA GLU A 241 -13.18 -27.45 6.05
C GLU A 241 -11.90 -26.66 6.35
N GLU A 242 -10.72 -27.24 6.11
CA GLU A 242 -9.43 -26.53 6.22
C GLU A 242 -9.34 -25.38 5.20
N ASP A 243 -9.78 -25.62 3.97
CA ASP A 243 -9.81 -24.58 2.93
C ASP A 243 -10.82 -23.46 3.26
N GLU A 244 -11.98 -23.80 3.83
CA GLU A 244 -12.90 -22.78 4.35
C GLU A 244 -12.28 -21.96 5.49
N GLU A 245 -11.53 -22.59 6.40
CA GLU A 245 -10.87 -21.88 7.50
C GLU A 245 -9.75 -20.95 7.01
N ARG A 246 -9.00 -21.38 5.99
CA ARG A 246 -8.04 -20.52 5.28
C ARG A 246 -8.76 -19.34 4.63
N GLN A 247 -9.89 -19.57 3.98
CA GLN A 247 -10.68 -18.49 3.38
C GLN A 247 -11.20 -17.52 4.44
N ARG A 248 -11.69 -18.01 5.59
CA ARG A 248 -12.10 -17.17 6.74
C ARG A 248 -10.96 -16.28 7.23
N SER A 249 -9.74 -16.81 7.31
CA SER A 249 -8.56 -16.03 7.68
C SER A 249 -8.24 -14.92 6.68
N LYS A 250 -8.30 -15.21 5.38
CA LYS A 250 -8.10 -14.22 4.30
C LYS A 250 -9.16 -13.11 4.32
N VAL A 251 -10.41 -13.50 4.55
CA VAL A 251 -11.54 -12.56 4.67
C VAL A 251 -11.37 -11.65 5.88
N LEU A 252 -10.97 -12.21 7.03
CA LEU A 252 -10.72 -11.44 8.23
C LEU A 252 -9.57 -10.43 8.04
N ARG A 253 -8.49 -10.83 7.36
CA ARG A 253 -7.40 -9.94 6.95
C ARG A 253 -7.93 -8.76 6.11
N LYS A 254 -8.86 -9.01 5.19
CA LYS A 254 -9.50 -7.97 4.38
C LYS A 254 -10.41 -7.06 5.19
N VAL A 255 -11.17 -7.61 6.13
CA VAL A 255 -12.02 -6.85 7.07
C VAL A 255 -11.19 -5.84 7.86
N ILE A 256 -10.02 -6.25 8.37
CA ILE A 256 -9.08 -5.34 9.06
C ILE A 256 -8.61 -4.22 8.11
N GLY A 257 -8.30 -4.56 6.85
CA GLY A 257 -7.99 -3.56 5.83
C GLY A 257 -9.16 -2.60 5.52
N MET A 258 -10.40 -3.06 5.59
CA MET A 258 -11.60 -2.22 5.42
C MET A 258 -11.78 -1.27 6.61
N GLU A 259 -11.56 -1.72 7.84
CA GLU A 259 -11.59 -0.86 9.04
C GLU A 259 -10.56 0.27 8.95
N LEU A 260 -9.34 -0.05 8.53
CA LEU A 260 -8.28 0.95 8.33
C LEU A 260 -8.57 1.94 7.20
N ALA A 261 -9.36 1.55 6.20
CA ALA A 261 -9.83 2.45 5.15
C ALA A 261 -11.00 3.32 5.63
N LEU A 262 -11.94 2.73 6.37
CA LEU A 262 -13.04 3.46 7.01
C LEU A 262 -12.51 4.52 7.97
N ALA A 263 -11.50 4.20 8.77
CA ALA A 263 -10.84 5.17 9.64
C ALA A 263 -10.35 6.40 8.89
N THR A 264 -9.68 6.21 7.75
CA THR A 264 -9.22 7.32 6.92
C THR A 264 -10.35 8.11 6.26
N PHE A 265 -11.44 7.45 5.88
CA PHE A 265 -12.60 8.14 5.31
C PHE A 265 -13.33 8.95 6.37
N TYR A 266 -13.45 8.43 7.59
CA TYR A 266 -14.06 9.13 8.71
C TYR A 266 -13.25 10.35 9.17
N ASP A 267 -11.91 10.26 9.15
CA ASP A 267 -11.03 11.39 9.50
C ASP A 267 -10.86 12.40 8.35
N SER A 268 -11.33 12.08 7.14
CA SER A 268 -11.23 12.96 5.97
C SER A 268 -11.99 14.28 6.19
N GLU A 269 -11.54 15.33 5.49
CA GLU A 269 -12.14 16.68 5.56
C GLU A 269 -13.62 16.72 5.18
N GLN A 270 -14.11 15.71 4.44
CA GLN A 270 -15.49 15.64 3.99
C GLN A 270 -16.44 15.12 5.07
N ILE A 271 -16.00 14.16 5.90
CA ILE A 271 -16.85 13.54 6.93
C ILE A 271 -16.56 14.12 8.32
N GLN A 272 -15.28 14.29 8.67
CA GLN A 272 -14.81 14.85 9.94
C GLN A 272 -15.34 14.13 11.20
N ASP A 273 -15.67 12.85 11.10
CA ASP A 273 -16.11 12.03 12.24
C ASP A 273 -14.93 11.35 12.91
N LYS A 274 -14.18 12.16 13.66
CA LYS A 274 -13.01 11.72 14.43
C LYS A 274 -13.34 10.55 15.38
N LYS A 275 -14.54 10.52 15.97
CA LYS A 275 -14.91 9.45 16.92
C LYS A 275 -15.06 8.12 16.20
N LYS A 276 -15.75 8.09 15.06
CA LYS A 276 -15.84 6.87 14.24
C LYS A 276 -14.51 6.46 13.64
N ALA A 277 -13.65 7.41 13.28
CA ALA A 277 -12.30 7.10 12.81
C ALA A 277 -11.49 6.32 13.86
N GLU A 278 -11.49 6.81 15.10
CA GLU A 278 -10.84 6.13 16.24
C GLU A 278 -11.50 4.78 16.50
N ALA A 279 -12.84 4.70 16.52
CA ALA A 279 -13.55 3.44 16.73
C ALA A 279 -13.22 2.36 15.67
N ALA A 280 -13.05 2.75 14.40
CA ALA A 280 -12.67 1.84 13.34
C ALA A 280 -11.22 1.32 13.51
N GLN A 281 -10.28 2.18 13.92
CA GLN A 281 -8.91 1.74 14.23
C GLN A 281 -8.85 0.83 15.45
N VAL A 282 -9.63 1.13 16.50
CA VAL A 282 -9.77 0.28 17.68
C VAL A 282 -10.31 -1.09 17.27
N ALA A 283 -11.37 -1.15 16.47
CA ALA A 283 -11.91 -2.40 15.94
C ALA A 283 -10.87 -3.20 15.15
N ALA A 284 -10.06 -2.52 14.32
CA ALA A 284 -8.98 -3.18 13.58
C ALA A 284 -7.93 -3.84 14.50
N VAL A 285 -7.47 -3.13 15.54
CA VAL A 285 -6.51 -3.66 16.53
C VAL A 285 -7.13 -4.78 17.35
N GLU A 286 -8.37 -4.65 17.79
CA GLU A 286 -9.08 -5.70 18.53
C GLU A 286 -9.23 -6.98 17.71
N LEU A 287 -9.58 -6.88 16.43
CA LEU A 287 -9.67 -8.04 15.53
C LEU A 287 -8.31 -8.73 15.37
N CYS A 288 -7.21 -7.95 15.26
CA CYS A 288 -5.86 -8.50 15.24
C CYS A 288 -5.56 -9.28 16.53
N LEU A 289 -5.77 -8.66 17.70
CA LEU A 289 -5.47 -9.28 18.99
C LEU A 289 -6.32 -10.53 19.26
N LYS A 290 -7.62 -10.49 18.95
CA LYS A 290 -8.52 -11.64 19.09
C LYS A 290 -8.06 -12.81 18.21
N GLU A 291 -7.68 -12.53 16.96
CA GLU A 291 -7.22 -13.58 16.05
C GLU A 291 -5.83 -14.12 16.44
N MET A 292 -4.93 -13.27 16.94
CA MET A 292 -3.64 -13.71 17.49
C MET A 292 -3.83 -14.66 18.68
N GLN A 293 -4.68 -14.27 19.63
CA GLN A 293 -5.00 -15.10 20.79
C GLN A 293 -5.65 -16.44 20.38
N ARG A 294 -6.56 -16.40 19.39
CA ARG A 294 -7.19 -17.61 18.85
C ARG A 294 -6.14 -18.55 18.22
N ARG A 295 -5.25 -18.02 17.39
CA ARG A 295 -4.18 -18.79 16.74
C ARG A 295 -3.24 -19.42 17.77
N GLN A 296 -2.84 -18.64 18.78
CA GLN A 296 -2.04 -19.14 19.89
C GLN A 296 -2.74 -20.28 20.64
N GLY A 297 -4.04 -20.14 20.92
CA GLY A 297 -4.83 -21.18 21.58
C GLY A 297 -4.99 -22.47 20.75
N LEU A 298 -4.94 -22.35 19.42
CA LEU A 298 -5.01 -23.49 18.49
C LEU A 298 -3.63 -24.06 18.12
N GLY A 299 -2.53 -23.51 18.65
CA GLY A 299 -1.17 -23.89 18.24
C GLY A 299 -0.85 -23.54 16.79
N LEU A 300 -1.63 -22.64 16.17
CA LEU A 300 -1.39 -22.15 14.82
C LEU A 300 -0.34 -21.05 14.83
N PRO A 301 0.40 -20.85 13.72
CA PRO A 301 1.30 -19.72 13.58
C PRO A 301 0.52 -18.41 13.75
N VAL A 302 0.85 -17.67 14.81
CA VAL A 302 0.31 -16.35 15.13
C VAL A 302 0.69 -15.34 14.05
N VAL A 303 1.90 -15.52 13.51
CA VAL A 303 2.49 -14.72 12.45
C VAL A 303 2.76 -15.64 11.27
N VAL A 304 2.36 -15.20 10.09
CA VAL A 304 2.56 -15.93 8.85
C VAL A 304 3.46 -15.11 7.94
N ASP A 305 4.34 -15.78 7.18
CA ASP A 305 5.15 -15.16 6.15
C ASP A 305 4.29 -14.40 5.14
N GLU A 306 4.79 -13.26 4.66
CA GLU A 306 4.05 -12.39 3.72
C GLU A 306 3.67 -13.11 2.42
N ALA A 307 4.43 -14.16 2.05
CA ALA A 307 4.23 -14.95 0.84
C ALA A 307 3.00 -15.88 0.89
N ASP A 308 2.62 -16.38 2.08
CA ASP A 308 1.43 -17.24 2.24
C ASP A 308 0.15 -16.40 2.07
N GLY A 309 0.17 -15.15 2.56
CA GLY A 309 -0.92 -14.19 2.39
C GLY A 309 -2.25 -14.60 3.05
N THR A 310 -2.31 -15.77 3.69
CA THR A 310 -3.46 -16.31 4.41
C THR A 310 -3.82 -15.48 5.64
N TRP A 311 -2.83 -14.87 6.29
CA TRP A 311 -3.01 -14.00 7.46
C TRP A 311 -2.07 -12.79 7.42
N LEU A 312 -2.17 -11.91 8.42
CA LEU A 312 -1.31 -10.76 8.59
C LEU A 312 0.09 -11.17 9.07
N SER A 313 1.12 -10.51 8.55
CA SER A 313 2.48 -10.62 9.07
C SER A 313 2.66 -9.78 10.35
N SER A 314 3.72 -10.04 11.12
CA SER A 314 4.08 -9.22 12.30
C SER A 314 4.19 -7.75 11.96
N THR A 315 4.72 -7.45 10.77
CA THR A 315 4.90 -6.07 10.32
C THR A 315 3.57 -5.40 9.98
N GLU A 316 2.63 -6.14 9.40
CA GLU A 316 1.27 -5.63 9.15
C GLU A 316 0.51 -5.39 10.46
N VAL A 317 0.59 -6.32 11.43
CA VAL A 317 -0.05 -6.13 12.76
C VAL A 317 0.56 -4.95 13.49
N ALA A 318 1.89 -4.83 13.50
CA ALA A 318 2.58 -3.67 14.07
C ALA A 318 2.17 -2.36 13.41
N SER A 319 1.93 -2.37 12.09
CA SER A 319 1.40 -1.20 11.36
C SER A 319 0.01 -0.80 11.85
N VAL A 320 -0.90 -1.77 12.08
CA VAL A 320 -2.25 -1.48 12.59
C VAL A 320 -2.19 -0.81 13.97
N MET A 321 -1.31 -1.33 14.85
CA MET A 321 -1.10 -0.74 16.18
C MET A 321 -0.46 0.65 16.11
N ASN A 322 0.50 0.83 15.20
CA ASN A 322 1.13 2.12 14.95
C ASN A 322 0.11 3.18 14.51
N ASP A 323 -0.77 2.87 13.55
CA ASP A 323 -1.81 3.79 13.06
C ASP A 323 -2.75 4.25 14.20
N LEU A 324 -3.17 3.33 15.07
CA LEU A 324 -3.99 3.68 16.25
C LEU A 324 -3.19 4.49 17.28
N GLY A 325 -1.94 4.09 17.57
CA GLY A 325 -1.06 4.78 18.50
C GLY A 325 -0.79 6.23 18.08
N GLN A 326 -0.54 6.46 16.78
CA GLN A 326 -0.38 7.81 16.24
C GLN A 326 -1.66 8.64 16.40
N THR A 327 -2.83 8.02 16.18
CA THR A 327 -4.12 8.70 16.39
C THR A 327 -4.32 9.08 17.85
N TYR A 328 -3.88 8.24 18.79
CA TYR A 328 -3.88 8.59 20.21
C TYR A 328 -2.89 9.71 20.55
N LEU A 329 -1.69 9.71 19.98
CA LEU A 329 -0.74 10.83 20.14
C LEU A 329 -1.32 12.16 19.64
N LEU A 330 -1.91 12.16 18.45
CA LEU A 330 -2.56 13.35 17.86
C LEU A 330 -3.74 13.88 18.70
N ARG A 331 -4.31 13.03 19.57
CA ARG A 331 -5.41 13.38 20.47
C ARG A 331 -4.97 13.57 21.91
N GLU A 332 -3.67 13.74 22.17
CA GLU A 332 -3.09 13.94 23.49
C GLU A 332 -3.36 12.77 24.47
N LYS A 333 -3.61 11.57 23.95
CA LYS A 333 -3.80 10.33 24.72
C LYS A 333 -2.52 9.50 24.74
N ALA A 334 -1.38 10.12 25.07
CA ALA A 334 -0.05 9.48 25.00
C ALA A 334 0.08 8.22 25.86
N GLN A 335 -0.65 8.16 26.99
CA GLN A 335 -0.74 6.99 27.87
C GLN A 335 -1.36 5.75 27.20
N LEU A 336 -2.25 5.95 26.22
CA LEU A 336 -2.85 4.85 25.44
C LEU A 336 -1.97 4.46 24.24
N ALA A 337 -1.19 5.39 23.72
CA ALA A 337 -0.31 5.18 22.58
C ALA A 337 0.95 4.36 22.95
N LEU A 338 1.55 4.65 24.09
CA LEU A 338 2.79 4.01 24.55
C LEU A 338 2.76 2.46 24.51
N PRO A 339 1.77 1.76 25.10
CA PRO A 339 1.73 0.30 25.05
C PRO A 339 1.58 -0.25 23.63
N LEU A 340 0.87 0.46 22.73
CA LEU A 340 0.73 0.05 21.33
C LEU A 340 2.08 0.11 20.60
N PHE A 341 2.85 1.18 20.80
CA PHE A 341 4.17 1.31 20.17
C PHE A 341 5.19 0.32 20.73
N MET A 342 5.15 0.06 22.04
CA MET A 342 6.02 -0.94 22.67
C MET A 342 5.74 -2.34 22.12
N GLN A 343 4.46 -2.70 21.97
CA GLN A 343 4.07 -3.98 21.39
C GLN A 343 4.44 -4.06 19.90
N ALA A 344 4.19 -3.00 19.13
CA ALA A 344 4.59 -2.92 17.73
C ALA A 344 6.11 -3.06 17.56
N LEU A 345 6.91 -2.42 18.43
CA LEU A 345 8.36 -2.51 18.41
C LEU A 345 8.87 -3.93 18.68
N ALA A 346 8.23 -4.64 19.62
CA ALA A 346 8.58 -6.03 19.90
C ALA A 346 8.36 -6.92 18.66
N MET A 347 7.19 -6.79 18.01
CA MET A 347 6.86 -7.55 16.80
C MET A 347 7.80 -7.23 15.62
N ILE A 348 8.16 -5.95 15.45
CA ILE A 348 9.10 -5.54 14.40
C ILE A 348 10.51 -6.09 14.65
N ARG A 349 11.00 -6.04 15.90
CA ARG A 349 12.33 -6.59 16.25
C ARG A 349 12.40 -8.10 16.00
N GLU A 350 11.33 -8.81 16.32
CA GLU A 350 11.25 -10.26 16.06
C GLU A 350 11.29 -10.54 14.56
N ALA A 351 10.54 -9.77 13.76
CA ALA A 351 10.51 -9.93 12.30
C ALA A 351 11.83 -9.52 11.61
N GLU A 352 12.52 -8.50 12.11
CA GLU A 352 13.76 -7.97 11.53
C GLU A 352 15.02 -8.70 11.99
N GLY A 353 14.95 -9.42 13.12
CA GLY A 353 16.08 -10.12 13.71
C GLY A 353 17.24 -9.17 14.05
N THR A 354 18.39 -9.36 13.41
CA THR A 354 19.62 -8.58 13.68
C THR A 354 19.77 -7.33 12.82
N THR A 355 18.97 -7.17 11.78
CA THR A 355 19.09 -6.10 10.79
C THR A 355 17.97 -5.07 10.96
N PRO A 356 18.21 -3.95 11.68
CA PRO A 356 17.17 -2.97 11.93
C PRO A 356 16.74 -2.25 10.65
N THR A 357 15.45 -1.91 10.55
CA THR A 357 14.93 -1.05 9.47
C THR A 357 14.41 0.29 10.00
N CYS A 358 13.99 1.17 9.08
CA CYS A 358 13.37 2.44 9.45
C CYS A 358 12.08 2.30 10.27
N LYS A 359 11.37 1.16 10.17
CA LYS A 359 10.19 0.89 11.01
C LYS A 359 10.56 0.90 12.49
N GLN A 360 11.72 0.33 12.84
CA GLN A 360 12.22 0.36 14.20
C GLN A 360 12.56 1.78 14.66
N VAL A 361 13.21 2.57 13.81
CA VAL A 361 13.57 3.97 14.08
C VAL A 361 12.32 4.81 14.37
N VAL A 362 11.29 4.69 13.53
CA VAL A 362 10.01 5.40 13.70
C VAL A 362 9.32 5.01 15.00
N LEU A 363 9.27 3.72 15.34
CA LEU A 363 8.63 3.28 16.60
C LEU A 363 9.38 3.77 17.84
N LEU A 364 10.71 3.78 17.80
CA LEU A 364 11.53 4.31 18.90
C LEU A 364 11.28 5.82 19.11
N SER A 365 11.17 6.59 18.03
CA SER A 365 10.87 8.03 18.12
C SER A 365 9.46 8.29 18.64
N LEU A 366 8.48 7.44 18.27
CA LEU A 366 7.10 7.49 18.76
C LEU A 366 6.99 7.13 20.25
N ILE A 367 7.80 6.19 20.75
CA ILE A 367 7.91 5.90 22.17
C ILE A 367 8.47 7.11 22.92
N ALA A 368 9.56 7.71 22.43
CA ALA A 368 10.11 8.93 23.02
C ALA A 368 9.07 10.05 23.04
N SER A 369 8.34 10.25 21.93
CA SER A 369 7.22 11.20 21.82
C SER A 369 6.12 10.92 22.86
N SER A 370 5.75 9.65 23.06
CA SER A 370 4.72 9.26 24.02
C SER A 370 5.15 9.51 25.47
N MET A 371 6.42 9.30 25.78
CA MET A 371 6.98 9.60 27.11
C MET A 371 7.08 11.11 27.35
N PHE A 372 7.53 11.86 26.35
CA PHE A 372 7.61 13.32 26.41
C PHE A 372 6.23 13.96 26.61
N ASN A 373 5.18 13.43 25.97
CA ASN A 373 3.82 13.95 26.07
C ASN A 373 2.96 13.22 27.12
N HIS A 374 3.57 12.43 28.00
CA HIS A 374 2.82 11.64 28.98
C HIS A 374 2.08 12.55 29.98
N PRO A 375 0.78 12.34 30.25
CA PRO A 375 0.00 13.23 31.15
C PRO A 375 0.65 13.40 32.52
N HIS A 376 1.15 12.32 33.12
CA HIS A 376 1.85 12.38 34.41
C HIS A 376 3.09 13.30 34.36
N ARG A 377 3.84 13.31 33.25
CA ARG A 377 4.99 14.23 33.08
C ARG A 377 4.51 15.68 33.03
N LEU A 378 3.43 15.95 32.30
CA LEU A 378 2.83 17.28 32.19
C LEU A 378 2.29 17.78 33.54
N GLU A 379 1.77 16.88 34.37
CA GLU A 379 1.37 17.19 35.76
C GLU A 379 2.58 17.51 36.63
N LEU A 380 3.63 16.68 36.58
CA LEU A 380 4.86 16.89 37.34
C LEU A 380 5.57 18.21 36.98
N LEU A 381 5.46 18.66 35.72
CA LEU A 381 5.97 19.97 35.30
C LEU A 381 5.29 21.14 36.05
N LYS A 382 3.98 21.04 36.33
CA LYS A 382 3.22 22.04 37.10
C LYS A 382 3.64 22.07 38.57
N ASP A 383 4.00 20.91 39.11
CA ASP A 383 4.36 20.71 40.53
C ASP A 383 5.88 20.68 40.79
N SER A 384 6.70 21.10 39.82
CA SER A 384 8.17 21.00 39.82
C SER A 384 8.90 21.63 41.02
N LYS A 385 8.20 22.42 41.85
CA LYS A 385 8.72 23.01 43.09
C LYS A 385 8.83 22.03 44.27
N LYS A 386 8.20 20.84 44.19
CA LYS A 386 8.26 19.80 45.24
C LYS A 386 9.37 18.78 44.94
N GLY A 387 10.21 18.48 45.93
CA GLY A 387 11.40 17.62 45.75
C GLY A 387 11.11 16.23 45.15
N THR A 388 10.05 15.55 45.58
CA THR A 388 9.64 14.25 45.05
C THR A 388 9.13 14.32 43.60
N ALA A 389 8.35 15.36 43.27
CA ALA A 389 7.85 15.59 41.91
C ALA A 389 8.99 15.90 40.93
N LYS A 390 10.00 16.66 41.38
CA LYS A 390 11.20 16.95 40.58
C LYS A 390 11.97 15.67 40.24
N GLN A 391 12.17 14.78 41.21
CA GLN A 391 12.87 13.51 40.98
C GLN A 391 12.12 12.61 39.97
N SER A 392 10.79 12.48 40.10
CA SER A 392 9.98 11.70 39.16
C SER A 392 9.98 12.32 37.75
N LEU A 393 9.96 13.65 37.64
CA LEU A 393 10.04 14.35 36.36
C LEU A 393 11.39 14.09 35.67
N GLU A 394 12.47 14.13 36.44
CA GLU A 394 13.82 13.86 35.95
C GLU A 394 13.95 12.42 35.44
N GLN A 395 13.41 11.44 36.16
CA GLN A 395 13.37 10.04 35.72
C GLN A 395 12.65 9.86 34.36
N ILE A 396 11.50 10.52 34.16
CA ILE A 396 10.77 10.45 32.88
C ILE A 396 11.55 11.15 31.77
N ASN A 397 12.17 12.30 32.05
CA ASN A 397 13.00 13.02 31.10
C ASN A 397 14.24 12.20 30.70
N ASP A 398 14.90 11.52 31.64
CA ASP A 398 16.02 10.63 31.36
C ASP A 398 15.61 9.45 30.50
N ALA A 399 14.48 8.80 30.83
CA ALA A 399 13.97 7.72 30.01
C ALA A 399 13.62 8.19 28.59
N THR A 400 13.00 9.37 28.45
CA THR A 400 12.72 9.99 27.14
C THR A 400 14.01 10.23 26.36
N SER A 401 15.05 10.77 27.01
CA SER A 401 16.36 11.00 26.42
C SER A 401 17.02 9.69 25.96
N GLN A 402 16.90 8.61 26.75
CA GLN A 402 17.42 7.30 26.39
C GLN A 402 16.74 6.74 25.13
N TRP A 403 15.41 6.84 25.01
CA TRP A 403 14.69 6.40 23.81
C TRP A 403 15.01 7.24 22.58
N ALA A 404 15.12 8.57 22.73
CA ALA A 404 15.50 9.46 21.65
C ALA A 404 16.95 9.20 21.18
N THR A 405 17.88 9.02 22.12
CA THR A 405 19.26 8.62 21.82
C THR A 405 19.29 7.26 21.11
N LYS A 406 18.50 6.30 21.59
CA LYS A 406 18.41 4.97 20.98
C LYS A 406 17.89 5.02 19.55
N THR A 407 16.99 5.95 19.26
CA THR A 407 16.48 6.20 17.90
C THR A 407 17.62 6.55 16.95
N LEU A 408 18.47 7.50 17.34
CA LEU A 408 19.63 7.93 16.54
C LEU A 408 20.67 6.80 16.39
N GLU A 409 20.95 6.06 17.46
CA GLU A 409 21.86 4.90 17.41
C GLU A 409 21.36 3.79 16.45
N VAL A 410 20.06 3.50 16.48
CA VAL A 410 19.48 2.49 15.57
C VAL A 410 19.50 3.01 14.15
N ALA A 411 19.14 4.27 13.92
CA ALA A 411 19.16 4.88 12.60
C ALA A 411 20.56 4.91 11.98
N ALA A 412 21.62 5.10 12.78
CA ALA A 412 23.00 5.07 12.31
C ALA A 412 23.44 3.69 11.76
N ARG A 413 22.74 2.61 12.16
CA ARG A 413 22.98 1.25 11.65
C ARG A 413 22.19 0.93 10.38
N VAL A 414 21.19 1.76 10.02
CA VAL A 414 20.38 1.58 8.82
C VAL A 414 21.04 2.31 7.65
N GLN A 415 21.53 1.56 6.66
CA GLN A 415 22.18 2.10 5.46
C GLN A 415 21.26 2.06 4.23
N PRO A 416 21.48 2.90 3.21
CA PRO A 416 20.83 2.76 1.91
C PRO A 416 21.10 1.37 1.30
N PRO A 417 20.16 0.75 0.57
CA PRO A 417 18.87 1.29 0.12
C PRO A 417 17.71 1.12 1.13
N VAL A 418 17.94 0.52 2.30
CA VAL A 418 16.89 0.29 3.32
C VAL A 418 16.54 1.59 4.04
N ARG A 419 17.51 2.50 4.19
CA ARG A 419 17.27 3.83 4.72
C ARG A 419 16.40 4.64 3.75
N ASP A 420 15.26 5.10 4.25
CA ASP A 420 14.33 5.98 3.56
C ASP A 420 14.00 7.24 4.40
N GLU A 421 13.17 8.11 3.83
CA GLU A 421 12.68 9.35 4.45
C GLU A 421 12.08 9.15 5.85
N SER A 422 11.52 7.96 6.14
CA SER A 422 10.88 7.68 7.43
C SER A 422 11.91 7.57 8.56
N CYS A 423 13.11 7.06 8.27
CA CYS A 423 14.24 7.11 9.21
C CYS A 423 14.58 8.56 9.56
N ASP A 424 14.69 9.42 8.55
CA ASP A 424 15.09 10.82 8.71
C ASP A 424 14.05 11.61 9.52
N LYS A 425 12.75 11.39 9.27
CA LYS A 425 11.66 11.95 10.11
C LYS A 425 11.74 11.49 11.55
N GLY A 426 12.02 10.20 11.77
CA GLY A 426 12.24 9.65 13.11
C GLY A 426 13.43 10.30 13.82
N CYS A 427 14.55 10.49 13.10
CA CYS A 427 15.73 11.18 13.60
C CYS A 427 15.48 12.65 13.93
N ALA A 428 14.77 13.38 13.05
CA ALA A 428 14.40 14.78 13.28
C ALA A 428 13.57 14.94 14.56
N SER A 429 12.60 14.04 14.76
CA SER A 429 11.76 14.03 15.97
C SER A 429 12.58 13.73 17.23
N ALA A 430 13.44 12.71 17.19
CA ALA A 430 14.29 12.35 18.32
C ALA A 430 15.27 13.48 18.69
N ALA A 431 15.91 14.11 17.70
CA ALA A 431 16.79 15.24 17.92
C ALA A 431 16.05 16.45 18.51
N THR A 432 14.81 16.70 18.09
CA THR A 432 13.95 17.74 18.68
C THR A 432 13.70 17.49 20.16
N TYR A 433 13.34 16.27 20.55
CA TYR A 433 13.12 15.94 21.97
C TYR A 433 14.40 16.05 22.81
N LEU A 434 15.55 15.67 22.27
CA LEU A 434 16.84 15.87 22.95
C LEU A 434 17.14 17.37 23.13
N GLY A 435 16.83 18.20 22.12
CA GLY A 435 16.93 19.65 22.21
C GLY A 435 16.01 20.24 23.28
N ASP A 436 14.74 19.82 23.30
CA ASP A 436 13.77 20.27 24.31
C ASP A 436 14.20 19.90 25.72
N LEU A 437 14.71 18.68 25.93
CA LEU A 437 15.21 18.24 27.23
C LEU A 437 16.47 19.00 27.67
N ALA A 438 17.39 19.29 26.74
CA ALA A 438 18.56 20.12 27.01
C ALA A 438 18.18 21.58 27.33
N GLN A 439 17.20 22.14 26.63
CA GLN A 439 16.65 23.47 26.90
C GLN A 439 16.01 23.52 28.30
N LEU A 440 15.26 22.49 28.70
CA LEU A 440 14.69 22.37 30.05
C LEU A 440 15.77 22.29 31.15
N ARG A 441 16.98 21.85 30.81
CA ARG A 441 18.15 21.78 31.70
C ARG A 441 19.03 23.03 31.62
N HIS A 442 18.63 24.05 30.86
CA HIS A 442 19.42 25.26 30.59
C HIS A 442 20.78 24.97 29.92
N GLN A 443 20.90 23.85 29.22
CA GLN A 443 22.09 23.48 28.43
C GLN A 443 21.96 24.08 27.03
N TRP A 444 22.06 25.40 26.92
CA TRP A 444 21.71 26.16 25.72
C TRP A 444 22.48 25.75 24.46
N ASP A 445 23.80 25.53 24.59
CA ASP A 445 24.64 25.16 23.45
C ASP A 445 24.35 23.74 22.95
N GLU A 446 24.08 22.80 23.88
CA GLU A 446 23.64 21.45 23.52
C GLU A 446 22.27 21.50 22.83
N ALA A 447 21.30 22.22 23.40
CA ALA A 447 19.97 22.37 22.81
C ALA A 447 20.03 22.93 21.38
N LYS A 448 20.85 23.96 21.16
CA LYS A 448 21.09 24.55 19.84
C LYS A 448 21.67 23.52 18.86
N GLY A 449 22.66 22.75 19.30
CA GLY A 449 23.24 21.67 18.49
C GLY A 449 22.21 20.64 18.06
N ARG A 450 21.35 20.19 19.00
CA ARG A 450 20.28 19.22 18.74
C ARG A 450 19.22 19.75 17.79
N TYR A 451 18.79 21.01 17.92
CA TYR A 451 17.81 21.59 16.99
C TYR A 451 18.38 21.80 15.58
N LEU A 452 19.68 22.13 15.45
CA LEU A 452 20.34 22.18 14.15
C LEU A 452 20.43 20.79 13.50
N GLU A 453 20.72 19.76 14.29
CA GLU A 453 20.68 18.36 13.84
C GLU A 453 19.26 17.96 13.38
N ALA A 454 18.24 18.30 14.17
CA ALA A 454 16.84 18.06 13.80
C ALA A 454 16.46 18.74 12.47
N LYS A 455 16.86 20.00 12.29
CA LYS A 455 16.66 20.75 11.04
C LYS A 455 17.34 20.09 9.86
N LYS A 456 18.56 19.56 10.04
CA LYS A 456 19.30 18.86 8.99
C LYS A 456 18.53 17.62 8.53
N PHE A 457 18.07 16.78 9.46
CA PHE A 457 17.27 15.60 9.12
C PHE A 457 15.95 15.97 8.43
N ALA A 458 15.29 17.05 8.88
CA ALA A 458 14.06 17.54 8.25
C ALA A 458 14.26 18.04 6.81
N LEU A 459 15.42 18.65 6.52
CA LEU A 459 15.81 19.05 5.17
C LEU A 459 16.11 17.84 4.28
N GLU A 460 16.79 16.82 4.82
CA GLU A 460 17.09 15.57 4.10
C GLU A 460 15.82 14.79 3.76
N SER A 461 14.80 14.82 4.63
CA SER A 461 13.50 14.19 4.38
C SER A 461 12.55 15.02 3.51
N GLY A 462 12.81 16.31 3.31
CA GLY A 462 11.86 17.23 2.64
C GLY A 462 10.58 17.47 3.45
N ASP A 463 10.64 17.38 4.77
CA ASP A 463 9.50 17.58 5.66
C ASP A 463 9.39 19.06 6.07
N ASP A 464 8.60 19.82 5.29
CA ASP A 464 8.40 21.26 5.49
C ASP A 464 7.88 21.61 6.90
N GLU A 465 7.04 20.76 7.48
CA GLU A 465 6.49 20.98 8.82
C GLU A 465 7.57 20.78 9.88
N ALA A 466 8.38 19.72 9.76
CA ALA A 466 9.52 19.50 10.66
C ALA A 466 10.59 20.59 10.53
N ILE A 467 10.82 21.13 9.33
CA ILE A 467 11.72 22.29 9.12
C ILE A 467 11.19 23.51 9.88
N LYS A 468 9.88 23.78 9.78
CA LYS A 468 9.25 24.89 10.49
C LYS A 468 9.38 24.71 12.00
N VAL A 469 9.05 23.53 12.53
CA VAL A 469 9.19 23.21 13.97
C VAL A 469 10.63 23.45 14.44
N ALA A 470 11.63 22.97 13.70
CA ALA A 470 13.02 23.17 14.09
C ALA A 470 13.44 24.65 14.10
N ASN A 471 12.95 25.46 13.15
CA ASN A 471 13.19 26.90 13.15
C ASN A 471 12.51 27.61 14.33
N ASP A 472 11.26 27.24 14.62
CA ASP A 472 10.49 27.80 15.73
C ASP A 472 11.16 27.45 17.08
N SER A 473 11.65 26.22 17.25
CA SER A 473 12.40 25.81 18.44
C SER A 473 13.72 26.58 18.59
N LEU A 474 14.46 26.81 17.51
CA LEU A 474 15.68 27.63 17.54
C LEU A 474 15.39 29.08 17.94
N ALA A 475 14.31 29.67 17.41
CA ALA A 475 13.91 31.02 17.77
C ALA A 475 13.51 31.13 19.25
N LYS A 476 12.72 30.15 19.73
CA LYS A 476 12.30 30.06 21.13
C LYS A 476 13.49 29.89 22.08
N LEU A 477 14.48 29.06 21.71
CA LEU A 477 15.68 28.85 22.50
C LEU A 477 16.44 30.17 22.75
N GLU A 478 16.61 31.00 21.72
CA GLU A 478 17.29 32.29 21.82
C GLU A 478 16.49 33.29 22.68
N GLU A 479 15.17 33.24 22.65
CA GLU A 479 14.31 34.06 23.53
C GLU A 479 14.43 33.62 25.00
N ASP A 480 14.34 32.32 25.26
CA ASP A 480 14.42 31.76 26.62
C ASP A 480 15.81 31.99 27.25
N ARG A 481 16.88 31.84 26.46
CA ARG A 481 18.25 32.18 26.89
C ARG A 481 18.35 33.65 27.30
N LYS A 482 17.83 34.58 26.50
CA LYS A 482 17.83 36.02 26.82
C LYS A 482 17.02 36.35 28.08
N LYS A 483 15.93 35.63 28.34
CA LYS A 483 15.14 35.80 29.58
C LYS A 483 15.89 35.28 30.79
N HIS A 484 16.57 34.14 30.64
CA HIS A 484 17.40 33.56 31.71
C HIS A 484 18.58 34.49 32.04
N ASP A 485 19.27 35.05 31.04
CA ASP A 485 20.43 35.94 31.26
C ASP A 485 20.05 37.31 31.88
N LYS A 486 18.76 37.68 31.87
CA LYS A 486 18.24 38.94 32.43
C LYS A 486 17.75 38.82 33.88
N ASN A 487 17.48 37.61 34.35
CA ASN A 487 17.05 37.31 35.72
C ASN A 487 18.23 36.80 36.54
#